data_AF-A0A932W9S1-F1
#
_entry.id   AF-A0A932W9S1-F1
#
_cell.length_a   1.000
_cell.length_b   1.000
_cell.length_c   1.000
_cell.angle_alpha   90.00
_cell.angle_beta   90.00
_cell.angle_gamma   90.00
#
_symmetry.space_group_name_H-M   'P 1'
#
loop_
_entity.id
_entity.type
_entity.pdbx_description
1 polymer ?
#
loop_
_entity_poly.entity_id
_entity_poly.type
_entity_poly.pdbx_seq_one_letter_code
_entity_poly.pdbx_strand_id
1 'polypeptide(L)'
;MDRSLPDRLREALRTRSYRLTQHAEQEREADTITIAELSQAFGSAAAELLEDYPTDPRGHSALFLGFTSEDHPLHAVVGFADPGTAVFVTVYRPDPKEWYDWR
;
A
#
# COMPACT_ATOMS: atom_id res chain seq x y z
N MET A 1 8.32 10.72 -18.93
CA MET A 1 6.98 10.95 -18.36
C MET A 1 7.06 10.51 -16.91
N ASP A 2 6.72 11.40 -15.98
CA ASP A 2 6.64 11.04 -14.57
C ASP A 2 5.53 10.00 -14.38
N ARG A 3 5.80 8.91 -13.65
CA ARG A 3 4.84 7.82 -13.45
C ARG A 3 4.00 8.13 -12.21
N SER A 4 2.68 7.91 -12.27
CA SER A 4 1.81 8.10 -11.11
C SER A 4 2.23 7.19 -9.94
N LEU A 5 1.93 7.57 -8.69
CA LEU A 5 2.26 6.76 -7.51
C LEU A 5 1.62 5.35 -7.56
N PRO A 6 0.35 5.18 -7.99
CA PRO A 6 -0.22 3.85 -8.21
C PRO A 6 0.56 3.02 -9.25
N ASP A 7 1.04 3.63 -10.35
CA ASP A 7 1.81 2.91 -11.35
C ASP A 7 3.19 2.50 -10.83
N ARG A 8 3.81 3.34 -9.99
CA ARG A 8 5.07 3.01 -9.30
C ARG A 8 4.87 1.83 -8.34
N LEU A 9 3.78 1.82 -7.58
CA LEU A 9 3.44 0.74 -6.65
C LEU A 9 3.19 -0.58 -7.39
N ARG A 10 2.37 -0.55 -8.45
CA ARG A 10 2.12 -1.74 -9.28
C ARG A 10 3.39 -2.30 -9.88
N GLU A 11 4.25 -1.43 -10.41
CA GLU A 11 5.54 -1.84 -10.97
C GLU A 11 6.46 -2.47 -9.92
N ALA A 12 6.52 -1.87 -8.72
CA ALA A 12 7.30 -2.40 -7.60
C ALA A 12 6.81 -3.80 -7.18
N LEU A 13 5.50 -4.01 -7.09
CA LEU A 13 4.91 -5.32 -6.78
C LEU A 13 5.18 -6.34 -7.90
N ARG A 14 4.99 -5.95 -9.16
CA ARG A 14 5.24 -6.80 -10.35
C ARG A 14 6.70 -7.27 -10.43
N THR A 15 7.64 -6.38 -10.14
CA THR A 15 9.08 -6.65 -10.18
C THR A 15 9.62 -7.23 -8.87
N ARG A 16 8.78 -7.37 -7.84
CA ARG A 16 9.17 -7.71 -6.46
C ARG A 16 10.19 -6.73 -5.86
N SER A 17 10.21 -5.49 -6.35
CA SER A 17 11.01 -4.39 -5.83
C SER A 17 10.26 -3.67 -4.69
N TYR A 18 9.93 -4.41 -3.64
CA TYR A 18 9.29 -3.86 -2.45
C TYR A 18 9.81 -4.52 -1.18
N ARG A 19 9.60 -3.86 -0.04
CA ARG A 19 9.84 -4.40 1.28
C ARG A 19 8.77 -3.95 2.27
N LEU A 20 8.55 -4.74 3.30
CA LEU A 20 7.75 -4.37 4.45
C LEU A 20 8.69 -3.91 5.57
N THR A 21 8.30 -2.85 6.28
CA THR A 21 8.94 -2.52 7.56
C THR A 21 8.51 -3.52 8.64
N GLN A 22 9.21 -3.54 9.77
CA GLN A 22 8.81 -4.38 10.90
C GLN A 22 7.37 -4.08 11.37
N HIS A 23 6.98 -2.81 11.39
CA HIS A 23 5.62 -2.41 11.75
C HIS A 23 4.60 -2.96 10.75
N ALA A 24 4.85 -2.81 9.44
CA ALA A 24 3.99 -3.38 8.41
C ALA A 24 3.83 -4.90 8.52
N GLU A 25 4.90 -5.65 8.85
CA GLU A 25 4.78 -7.10 9.07
C GLU A 25 3.91 -7.43 10.28
N GLN A 26 4.04 -6.69 11.38
CA GLN A 26 3.25 -6.89 12.59
C GLN A 26 1.75 -6.63 12.36
N GLU A 27 1.41 -5.50 11.74
CA GLU A 27 0.01 -5.15 11.41
C GLU A 27 -0.58 -6.16 10.42
N ARG A 28 0.18 -6.52 9.39
CA ARG A 28 -0.21 -7.54 8.40
C ARG A 28 -0.57 -8.86 9.09
N GLU A 29 0.27 -9.32 10.03
CA GLU A 29 0.04 -10.56 10.76
C GLU A 29 -1.15 -10.46 11.71
N ALA A 30 -1.29 -9.35 12.43
CA ALA A 30 -2.42 -9.10 13.33
C ALA A 30 -3.77 -9.16 12.59
N ASP A 31 -3.83 -8.58 11.38
CA ASP A 31 -5.03 -8.55 10.55
C ASP A 31 -5.18 -9.76 9.61
N THR A 32 -4.32 -10.77 9.76
CA THR A 32 -4.32 -11.99 8.93
C THR A 32 -4.30 -11.67 7.43
N ILE A 33 -3.49 -10.68 7.04
CA ILE A 33 -3.29 -10.29 5.64
C ILE A 33 -2.14 -11.11 5.07
N THR A 34 -2.35 -11.81 3.97
CA THR A 34 -1.26 -12.56 3.31
C THR A 34 -0.47 -11.67 2.36
N ILE A 35 0.79 -12.05 2.06
CA ILE A 35 1.57 -11.38 0.98
C ILE A 35 0.85 -11.48 -0.38
N ALA A 36 0.07 -12.55 -0.58
CA ALA A 36 -0.75 -12.72 -1.77
C ALA A 36 -1.88 -11.69 -1.83
N GLU A 37 -2.66 -11.51 -0.76
CA GLU A 37 -3.70 -10.47 -0.67
C GLU A 37 -3.13 -9.07 -0.84
N LEU A 38 -2.00 -8.77 -0.20
CA LEU A 38 -1.30 -7.48 -0.37
C LEU A 38 -0.94 -7.25 -1.84
N SER A 39 -0.34 -8.24 -2.49
CA SER A 39 0.06 -8.14 -3.90
C SER A 39 -1.15 -8.03 -4.83
N GLN A 40 -2.25 -8.70 -4.52
CA GLN A 40 -3.50 -8.61 -5.28
C GLN A 40 -4.13 -7.22 -5.12
N ALA A 41 -4.28 -6.74 -3.89
CA ALA A 41 -4.92 -5.47 -3.58
C ALA A 41 -4.23 -4.29 -4.26
N PHE A 42 -2.92 -4.16 -4.04
CA PHE A 42 -2.16 -3.00 -4.49
C PHE A 42 -1.54 -3.18 -5.90
N GLY A 43 -1.48 -4.42 -6.41
CA GLY A 43 -1.06 -4.71 -7.78
C GLY A 43 -2.17 -4.53 -8.81
N SER A 44 -3.43 -4.39 -8.38
CA SER A 44 -4.59 -4.23 -9.25
C SER A 44 -4.74 -2.82 -9.82
N ALA A 45 -5.47 -2.69 -10.93
CA ALA A 45 -5.87 -1.39 -11.46
C ALA A 45 -6.86 -0.65 -10.53
N ALA A 46 -7.50 -1.36 -9.59
CA ALA A 46 -8.44 -0.80 -8.62
C ALA A 46 -7.74 -0.13 -7.43
N ALA A 47 -6.42 -0.31 -7.27
CA ALA A 47 -5.66 0.40 -6.24
C ALA A 47 -5.76 1.93 -6.41
N GLU A 48 -6.27 2.59 -5.39
CA GLU A 48 -6.59 4.02 -5.34
C GLU A 48 -5.60 4.75 -4.41
N LEU A 49 -5.18 5.95 -4.80
CA LEU A 49 -4.42 6.87 -3.95
C LEU A 49 -5.41 7.69 -3.12
N LEU A 50 -5.40 7.54 -1.80
CA LEU A 50 -6.25 8.31 -0.90
C LEU A 50 -5.58 9.61 -0.45
N GLU A 51 -4.32 9.52 -0.02
CA GLU A 51 -3.56 10.68 0.49
C GLU A 51 -2.13 10.66 -0.04
N ASP A 52 -1.58 11.84 -0.31
CA ASP A 52 -0.20 12.04 -0.79
C ASP A 52 0.60 12.88 0.21
N TYR A 53 1.75 12.36 0.65
CA TYR A 53 2.67 12.98 1.61
C TYR A 53 4.06 13.24 0.96
N PRO A 54 4.17 14.23 0.05
CA PRO A 54 5.42 14.51 -0.66
C PRO A 54 6.53 15.10 0.22
N THR A 55 6.18 15.61 1.39
CA THR A 55 7.10 16.31 2.31
C THR A 55 7.32 15.57 3.62
N ASP A 56 6.95 14.29 3.71
CA ASP A 56 7.21 13.49 4.90
C ASP A 56 8.73 13.50 5.21
N PRO A 57 9.14 13.75 6.47
CA PRO A 57 10.56 13.81 6.85
C PRO A 57 11.37 12.55 6.50
N ARG A 58 10.69 11.41 6.28
CA ARG A 58 11.27 10.12 5.95
C ARG A 58 11.31 9.85 4.42
N GLY A 59 10.83 10.79 3.60
CA GLY A 59 10.74 10.71 2.15
C GLY A 59 9.30 10.56 1.65
N HIS A 60 9.07 10.83 0.36
CA HIS A 60 7.74 10.80 -0.27
C HIS A 60 7.01 9.48 0.01
N SER A 61 5.86 9.59 0.67
CA SER A 61 4.96 8.47 0.96
C SER A 61 3.51 8.82 0.63
N ALA A 62 2.65 7.82 0.60
CA ALA A 62 1.23 7.96 0.26
C ALA A 62 0.39 6.85 0.90
N LEU A 63 -0.88 7.16 1.20
CA LEU A 63 -1.88 6.20 1.62
C LEU A 63 -2.64 5.64 0.42
N PHE A 64 -2.70 4.32 0.31
CA PHE A 64 -3.41 3.61 -0.75
C PHE A 64 -4.55 2.77 -0.18
N LEU A 65 -5.63 2.68 -0.95
CA LEU A 65 -6.70 1.71 -0.80
C LEU A 65 -6.60 0.67 -1.91
N GLY A 66 -6.64 -0.60 -1.56
CA GLY A 66 -6.72 -1.71 -2.50
C GLY A 66 -7.75 -2.74 -2.04
N PHE A 67 -8.13 -3.63 -2.96
CA PHE A 67 -9.14 -4.66 -2.68
C PHE A 67 -8.59 -6.05 -3.02
N THR A 68 -8.75 -7.00 -2.10
CA THR A 68 -8.39 -8.39 -2.39
C THR A 68 -9.28 -8.97 -3.49
N SER A 69 -8.97 -10.18 -3.96
CA SER A 69 -9.83 -10.88 -4.93
C SER A 69 -11.24 -11.18 -4.39
N GLU A 70 -11.42 -11.14 -3.08
CA GLU A 70 -12.70 -11.33 -2.39
C GLU A 70 -13.41 -10.00 -2.07
N ASP A 71 -12.93 -8.89 -2.63
CA ASP A 71 -13.48 -7.53 -2.43
C ASP A 71 -13.34 -7.01 -0.99
N HIS A 72 -12.36 -7.52 -0.25
CA HIS A 72 -12.03 -6.99 1.08
C HIS A 72 -11.05 -5.80 0.97
N PRO A 73 -11.33 -4.65 1.59
CA PRO A 73 -10.47 -3.47 1.52
C PRO A 73 -9.21 -3.64 2.36
N LEU A 74 -8.10 -3.10 1.87
CA LEU A 74 -6.82 -2.98 2.57
C LEU A 74 -6.30 -1.55 2.42
N HIS A 75 -5.80 -1.00 3.52
CA HIS A 75 -5.04 0.25 3.55
C HIS A 75 -3.56 -0.02 3.67
N ALA A 76 -2.75 0.77 2.98
CA ALA A 76 -1.30 0.76 3.15
C ALA A 76 -0.71 2.15 3.00
N VAL A 77 0.17 2.52 3.94
CA VAL A 77 1.06 3.67 3.74
C VAL A 77 2.33 3.15 3.07
N VAL A 78 2.64 3.67 1.90
CA VAL A 78 3.79 3.24 1.09
C VAL A 78 4.71 4.43 0.84
N GLY A 79 5.97 4.28 1.24
CA GLY A 79 7.06 5.18 0.85
C GLY A 79 7.72 4.70 -0.45
N PHE A 80 8.27 5.63 -1.23
CA PHE A 80 9.00 5.29 -2.46
C PHE A 80 10.47 5.69 -2.36
N ALA A 81 11.34 4.68 -2.23
CA ALA A 81 12.78 4.87 -2.19
C ALA A 81 13.41 4.73 -3.57
N ASP A 82 14.44 5.51 -3.86
CA ASP A 82 15.20 5.37 -5.10
C ASP A 82 16.01 4.06 -5.13
N PRO A 83 16.15 3.41 -6.31
CA PRO A 83 15.67 3.83 -7.63
C PRO A 83 14.27 3.31 -8.02
N GLY A 84 13.38 2.99 -7.06
CA GLY A 84 12.01 2.52 -7.36
C GLY A 84 11.48 1.43 -6.42
N THR A 85 12.04 1.33 -5.21
CA THR A 85 11.59 0.35 -4.22
C THR A 85 10.39 0.90 -3.46
N ALA A 86 9.27 0.18 -3.48
CA ALA A 86 8.14 0.47 -2.60
C ALA A 86 8.43 -0.04 -1.18
N VAL A 87 8.19 0.81 -0.19
CA VAL A 87 8.40 0.50 1.23
C VAL A 87 7.06 0.58 1.93
N PHE A 88 6.46 -0.57 2.23
CA PHE A 88 5.24 -0.64 3.02
C PHE A 88 5.57 -0.27 4.46
N VAL A 89 5.14 0.92 4.88
CA VAL A 89 5.33 1.45 6.22
C VAL A 89 4.33 0.81 7.18
N THR A 90 3.07 0.67 6.76
CA THR A 90 2.03 -0.11 7.42
C THR A 90 1.08 -0.71 6.37
N VAL A 91 0.37 -1.78 6.73
CA VAL A 91 -0.73 -2.37 5.95
C VAL A 91 -1.74 -3.00 6.90
N TYR A 92 -3.02 -2.67 6.73
CA TYR A 92 -4.08 -3.07 7.67
C TYR A 92 -5.45 -3.11 6.98
N ARG A 93 -6.44 -3.73 7.62
CA ARG A 93 -7.85 -3.69 7.19
C ARG A 93 -8.51 -2.45 7.82
N PRO A 94 -9.12 -1.54 7.02
CA PRO A 94 -9.69 -0.31 7.57
C PRO A 94 -10.83 -0.60 8.56
N ASP A 95 -10.81 0.04 9.74
CA ASP A 95 -11.91 -0.03 10.71
C ASP A 95 -13.11 0.79 10.19
N PRO A 96 -14.31 0.20 10.02
CA PRO A 96 -15.52 0.93 9.62
C PRO A 96 -15.95 2.05 10.58
N LYS A 97 -15.40 2.12 11.80
CA LYS A 97 -15.62 3.22 12.74
C LYS A 97 -14.77 4.44 12.44
N GLU A 98 -13.63 4.24 11.76
CA GLU A 98 -12.67 5.29 11.44
C GLU A 98 -12.79 5.75 9.98
N TRP A 99 -13.23 4.86 9.08
CA TRP A 99 -13.28 5.09 7.63
C TRP A 99 -14.71 5.00 7.09
N TYR A 100 -15.08 5.93 6.19
CA TYR A 100 -16.40 5.90 5.53
C TYR A 100 -16.24 5.34 4.12
N ASP A 101 -16.93 4.24 3.81
CA ASP A 101 -16.78 3.54 2.52
C ASP A 101 -15.32 3.18 2.22
N TRP A 102 -14.57 2.83 3.27
CA TRP A 102 -13.14 2.50 3.24
C TRP A 102 -12.24 3.66 2.77
N ARG A 103 -12.73 4.90 2.87
CA ARG A 103 -12.03 6.13 2.47
C ARG A 103 -12.05 7.18 3.57
#